data_AF-A0A845RDE2-F1
#
_entry.id   AF-A0A845RDE2-F1
#
_cell.length_a   1.000
_cell.length_b   1.000
_cell.length_c   1.000
_cell.angle_alpha   90.00
_cell.angle_beta   90.00
_cell.angle_gamma   90.00
#
_symmetry.space_group_name_H-M   'P 1'
#
loop_
_entity.id
_entity.type
_entity.pdbx_description
1 polymer ?
#
loop_
_entity_poly.entity_id
_entity_poly.type
_entity_poly.pdbx_seq_one_letter_code
_entity_poly.pdbx_strand_id
1 'polypeptide(L)'
;MTPEEMSDLYIRIAFHYESTIDRLLGKRLLDKDFVDNHRKIFYDSLNEEKLRASQKIRSQTEIMQRYVRAMVCGDMVSLTQIAKQYAEDSPGYIIQSWMRSRNTLEFLRQWENDMNGGFDDRACEDLIHEAHTTLLTVTPSLWIRRTHAVGMHVKQGKGGGVSAYPEIAADFRLWLDPAEKLALIKMVREMKTN
;
A
#
# COMPACT_ATOMS: atom_id res chain seq x y z
N MET A 1 1.94 7.26 16.77
CA MET A 1 1.66 8.64 17.22
C MET A 1 0.30 9.07 16.66
N THR A 2 -0.67 9.34 17.53
CA THR A 2 -2.02 9.78 17.16
C THR A 2 -2.02 11.27 16.76
N PRO A 3 -3.08 11.78 16.09
CA PRO A 3 -3.20 13.21 15.80
C PRO A 3 -3.13 14.10 17.06
N GLU A 4 -3.63 13.60 18.18
CA GLU A 4 -3.60 14.27 19.48
C GLU A 4 -2.19 14.30 20.07
N GLU A 5 -1.46 13.18 20.02
CA GLU A 5 -0.06 13.11 20.46
C GLU A 5 0.86 14.00 19.61
N MET A 6 0.62 14.07 18.29
CA MET A 6 1.34 14.99 17.40
C MET A 6 1.06 16.45 17.76
N SER A 7 -0.21 16.80 18.02
CA SER A 7 -0.58 18.16 18.42
C SER A 7 0.09 18.57 19.73
N ASP A 8 0.10 17.68 20.73
CA ASP A 8 0.73 17.92 22.03
C ASP A 8 2.25 18.09 21.88
N LEU A 9 2.90 17.28 21.03
CA LEU A 9 4.32 17.41 20.73
C LEU A 9 4.66 18.79 20.11
N TYR A 10 3.89 19.24 19.11
CA TYR A 10 4.12 20.55 18.48
C TYR A 10 3.93 21.71 19.48
N ILE A 11 2.94 21.62 20.37
CA ILE A 11 2.72 22.61 21.43
C ILE A 11 3.93 22.66 22.37
N ARG A 12 4.46 21.50 22.79
CA ARG A 12 5.66 21.42 23.65
C ARG A 12 6.90 22.03 22.98
N ILE A 13 7.12 21.74 21.70
CA ILE A 13 8.25 22.29 20.93
C ILE A 13 8.14 23.81 20.81
N ALA A 14 6.96 24.34 20.46
CA ALA A 14 6.74 25.78 20.37
C ALA A 14 6.93 26.48 21.72
N PHE A 15 6.38 25.90 22.79
CA PHE A 15 6.53 26.43 24.15
C PHE A 15 8.00 26.48 24.60
N HIS A 16 8.76 25.40 24.36
CA HIS A 16 10.17 25.34 24.71
C HIS A 16 11.00 26.37 23.93
N TYR A 17 10.70 26.53 22.64
CA TYR A 17 11.33 27.53 21.80
C TYR A 17 11.08 28.96 22.30
N GLU A 18 9.81 29.33 22.56
CA GLU A 18 9.47 30.67 23.07
C GLU A 18 10.11 30.94 24.44
N SER A 19 10.04 29.98 25.36
CA SER A 19 10.65 30.12 26.69
C SER A 19 12.16 30.34 26.61
N THR A 20 12.83 29.68 25.65
CA THR A 20 14.28 29.81 25.45
C THR A 20 14.63 31.14 24.81
N ILE A 21 13.91 31.56 23.76
CA ILE A 21 14.22 32.79 23.03
C ILE A 21 13.94 34.04 23.88
N ASP A 22 12.87 34.04 24.68
CA ASP A 22 12.56 35.12 25.62
C ASP A 22 13.62 35.25 26.72
N ARG A 23 14.16 34.12 27.21
CA ARG A 23 15.27 34.13 28.19
C ARG A 23 16.54 34.74 27.61
N LEU A 24 16.84 34.47 26.34
CA LEU A 24 18.02 35.03 25.66
C LEU A 24 17.85 36.53 25.41
N LEU A 25 16.65 36.96 24.99
CA LEU A 25 16.30 38.37 24.84
C LEU A 25 16.37 39.14 26.17
N GLY A 26 15.82 38.56 27.24
CA GLY A 26 15.84 39.15 28.59
C GLY A 26 17.25 39.31 29.17
N LYS A 27 18.18 38.44 28.78
CA LYS A 27 19.62 38.57 29.11
C LYS A 27 20.39 39.53 28.19
N ARG A 28 19.73 40.17 27.23
CA ARG A 28 20.33 41.02 26.18
C ARG A 28 21.40 40.31 25.35
N LEU A 29 21.30 38.99 25.22
CA LEU A 29 22.21 38.20 24.38
C LEU A 29 21.80 38.24 22.90
N LEU A 30 20.55 38.60 22.63
CA LEU A 30 19.97 38.75 21.29
C LEU A 30 19.21 40.09 21.23
N ASP A 31 19.19 40.72 20.06
CA ASP A 31 18.36 41.89 19.80
C ASP A 31 16.94 41.47 19.34
N LYS A 32 16.01 42.43 19.39
CA LYS A 32 14.61 42.17 19.10
C LYS A 32 14.36 41.81 17.62
N ASP A 33 15.05 42.47 16.70
CA ASP A 33 14.88 42.23 15.26
C ASP A 33 15.36 40.83 14.88
N PHE A 34 16.47 40.37 15.48
CA PHE A 34 16.95 39.00 15.34
C PHE A 34 15.93 37.98 15.88
N VAL A 35 15.37 38.22 17.06
CA VAL A 35 14.37 37.33 17.67
C VAL A 35 13.11 37.25 16.81
N ASP A 36 12.60 38.38 16.33
CA ASP A 36 11.38 38.43 15.52
C ASP A 36 11.58 37.73 14.16
N ASN A 37 12.75 37.90 13.53
CA ASN A 37 13.10 37.17 12.31
C ASN A 37 13.22 35.66 12.55
N HIS A 38 13.88 35.25 13.63
CA HIS A 38 14.08 33.84 13.94
C HIS A 38 12.76 33.14 14.33
N ARG A 39 11.87 33.83 15.06
CA ARG A 39 10.49 33.36 15.32
C ARG A 39 9.77 33.03 14.04
N LYS A 40 9.81 33.95 13.07
CA LYS A 40 9.18 33.74 11.77
C LYS A 40 9.72 32.48 11.08
N ILE A 41 11.04 32.37 10.95
CA ILE A 41 11.70 31.20 10.32
C ILE A 41 11.32 29.89 11.02
N PHE A 42 11.33 29.90 12.36
CA PHE A 42 10.98 28.73 13.16
C PHE A 42 9.53 28.29 12.93
N TYR A 43 8.57 29.21 13.01
CA TYR A 43 7.16 28.87 12.82
C TYR A 43 6.82 28.49 11.37
N ASP A 44 7.46 29.12 10.39
CA ASP A 44 7.32 28.75 8.98
C ASP A 44 7.79 27.28 8.78
N SER A 45 8.98 26.95 9.30
CA SER A 45 9.52 25.57 9.25
C SER A 45 8.65 24.57 10.01
N LEU A 46 8.16 24.93 11.21
CA LEU A 46 7.32 24.07 12.03
C LEU A 46 5.97 23.78 11.34
N ASN A 47 5.40 24.77 10.65
CA ASN A 47 4.14 24.64 9.94
C ASN A 47 4.29 23.76 8.69
N GLU A 48 5.40 23.87 7.96
CA GLU A 48 5.73 22.95 6.85
C GLU A 48 5.84 21.50 7.34
N GLU A 49 6.56 21.25 8.43
CA GLU A 49 6.69 19.91 9.01
C GLU A 49 5.33 19.34 9.47
N LYS A 50 4.51 20.16 10.13
CA LYS A 50 3.14 19.76 10.51
C LYS A 50 2.28 19.38 9.31
N LEU A 51 2.38 20.15 8.22
CA LEU A 51 1.66 19.85 6.98
C LEU A 51 2.15 18.54 6.35
N ARG A 52 3.47 18.34 6.26
CA ARG A 52 4.08 17.10 5.75
C ARG A 52 3.62 15.88 6.56
N ALA A 53 3.65 15.98 7.89
CA ALA A 53 3.21 14.91 8.78
C ALA A 53 1.71 14.59 8.59
N SER A 54 0.87 15.62 8.51
CA SER A 54 -0.58 15.48 8.31
C SER A 54 -0.91 14.81 6.96
N GLN A 55 -0.24 15.23 5.89
CA GLN A 55 -0.38 14.62 4.56
C GLN A 55 0.07 13.17 4.55
N LYS A 56 1.18 12.84 5.24
CA LYS A 56 1.66 11.47 5.38
C LYS A 56 0.67 10.57 6.12
N ILE A 57 0.14 11.03 7.26
CA ILE A 57 -0.87 10.29 8.04
C ILE A 57 -2.13 10.05 7.19
N ARG A 58 -2.60 11.09 6.48
CA ARG A 58 -3.75 10.97 5.58
C ARG A 58 -3.50 9.94 4.48
N SER A 59 -2.34 10.01 3.82
CA SER A 59 -1.96 9.05 2.78
C SER A 59 -1.89 7.62 3.32
N GLN A 60 -1.27 7.41 4.48
CA GLN A 60 -1.23 6.09 5.14
C GLN A 60 -2.63 5.58 5.47
N THR A 61 -3.51 6.45 5.97
CA THR A 61 -4.91 6.12 6.28
C THR A 61 -5.68 5.73 5.02
N GLU A 62 -5.51 6.47 3.92
CA GLU A 62 -6.17 6.18 2.63
C GLU A 62 -5.71 4.84 2.04
N ILE A 63 -4.42 4.52 2.17
CA ILE A 63 -3.86 3.22 1.79
C ILE A 63 -4.49 2.13 2.66
N MET A 64 -4.42 2.23 3.99
CA MET A 64 -5.01 1.24 4.91
C MET A 64 -6.51 1.03 4.67
N GLN A 65 -7.30 2.10 4.56
CA GLN A 65 -8.74 2.02 4.33
C GLN A 65 -9.08 1.28 3.04
N ARG A 66 -8.28 1.43 1.99
CA ARG A 66 -8.47 0.74 0.70
C ARG A 66 -8.35 -0.77 0.84
N TYR A 67 -7.37 -1.23 1.61
CA TYR A 67 -7.15 -2.66 1.86
C TYR A 67 -8.15 -3.23 2.89
N VAL A 68 -8.35 -2.54 4.02
CA VAL A 68 -9.26 -2.99 5.09
C VAL A 68 -10.71 -3.03 4.63
N ARG A 69 -11.20 -2.04 3.87
CA ARG A 69 -12.58 -2.03 3.37
C ARG A 69 -12.87 -3.25 2.51
N ALA A 70 -11.95 -3.61 1.61
CA ALA A 70 -12.12 -4.77 0.75
C ALA A 70 -12.19 -6.07 1.57
N MET A 71 -11.36 -6.19 2.61
CA MET A 71 -11.34 -7.35 3.50
C MET A 71 -12.61 -7.47 4.37
N VAL A 72 -13.19 -6.36 4.84
CA VAL A 72 -14.39 -6.38 5.69
C VAL A 72 -15.66 -6.76 4.94
N CYS A 73 -15.79 -6.37 3.66
CA CYS A 73 -16.97 -6.70 2.87
C CYS A 73 -16.98 -8.16 2.39
N GLY A 74 -15.83 -8.84 2.34
CA GLY A 74 -15.71 -10.22 1.82
C GLY A 74 -16.01 -10.36 0.32
N ASP A 75 -16.39 -9.28 -0.34
CA ASP A 75 -16.72 -9.27 -1.77
C ASP A 75 -15.45 -9.40 -2.62
N MET A 76 -15.53 -10.22 -3.67
CA MET A 76 -14.47 -10.31 -4.66
C MET A 76 -14.27 -8.97 -5.37
N VAL A 77 -13.02 -8.58 -5.55
CA VAL A 77 -12.62 -7.33 -6.19
C VAL A 77 -12.28 -7.59 -7.66
N SER A 78 -12.80 -6.78 -8.58
CA SER A 78 -12.51 -6.91 -10.00
C SER A 78 -11.07 -6.48 -10.33
N LEU A 79 -10.20 -7.44 -10.64
CA LEU A 79 -8.85 -7.20 -11.15
C LEU A 79 -8.90 -6.49 -12.51
N THR A 80 -9.91 -6.81 -13.33
CA THR A 80 -10.12 -6.14 -14.62
C THR A 80 -10.38 -4.65 -14.44
N GLN A 81 -11.19 -4.25 -13.45
CA GLN A 81 -11.44 -2.83 -13.21
C GLN A 81 -10.19 -2.12 -12.67
N ILE A 82 -9.37 -2.80 -11.85
CA ILE A 82 -8.08 -2.26 -11.39
C ILE A 82 -7.14 -2.06 -12.60
N ALA A 83 -6.99 -3.08 -13.44
CA ALA A 83 -6.10 -3.03 -14.60
C ALA A 83 -6.48 -1.91 -15.60
N LYS A 84 -7.78 -1.65 -15.79
CA LYS A 84 -8.26 -0.55 -16.65
C LYS A 84 -7.80 0.84 -16.19
N GLN A 85 -7.49 1.02 -14.92
CA GLN A 85 -6.95 2.30 -14.41
C GLN A 85 -5.52 2.56 -14.92
N TYR A 86 -4.82 1.52 -15.37
CA TYR A 86 -3.44 1.59 -15.85
C TYR A 86 -3.33 1.47 -17.37
N ALA A 87 -4.13 0.59 -17.99
CA ALA A 87 -4.28 0.52 -19.45
C ALA A 87 -5.71 0.13 -19.81
N GLU A 88 -6.47 1.08 -20.32
CA GLU A 88 -7.90 0.92 -20.63
C GLU A 88 -8.15 -0.14 -21.72
N ASP A 89 -7.30 -0.16 -22.75
CA ASP A 89 -7.46 -1.02 -23.93
C ASP A 89 -7.00 -2.47 -23.73
N SER A 90 -6.23 -2.76 -22.68
CA SER A 90 -5.59 -4.08 -22.51
C SER A 90 -5.54 -4.62 -21.08
N PRO A 91 -6.65 -4.59 -20.31
CA PRO A 91 -6.65 -5.05 -18.92
C PRO A 91 -6.29 -6.54 -18.77
N GLY A 92 -6.64 -7.37 -19.75
CA GLY A 92 -6.26 -8.79 -19.76
C GLY A 92 -4.75 -9.01 -19.86
N TYR A 93 -4.04 -8.17 -20.63
CA TYR A 93 -2.59 -8.27 -20.77
C TYR A 93 -1.87 -7.91 -19.46
N ILE A 94 -2.37 -6.91 -18.73
CA ILE A 94 -1.82 -6.53 -17.42
C ILE A 94 -1.96 -7.70 -16.43
N ILE A 95 -3.14 -8.32 -16.34
CA ILE A 95 -3.37 -9.46 -15.45
C ILE A 95 -2.48 -10.64 -15.84
N GLN A 96 -2.31 -10.92 -17.14
CA GLN A 96 -1.38 -11.94 -17.60
C GLN A 96 0.08 -11.61 -17.25
N SER A 97 0.48 -10.34 -17.32
CA SER A 97 1.84 -9.91 -16.99
C SER A 97 2.14 -10.08 -15.49
N TRP A 98 1.16 -9.82 -14.63
CA TRP A 98 1.25 -10.13 -13.20
C TRP A 98 1.42 -11.64 -12.98
N MET A 99 0.60 -12.47 -13.65
CA MET A 99 0.67 -13.94 -13.54
C MET A 99 1.97 -14.58 -14.09
N ARG A 100 2.80 -13.85 -14.86
CA ARG A 100 4.12 -14.32 -15.31
C ARG A 100 5.19 -14.28 -14.21
N SER A 101 4.95 -13.53 -13.14
CA SER A 101 5.90 -13.41 -12.03
C SER A 101 5.87 -14.68 -11.19
N ARG A 102 7.04 -15.31 -10.99
CA ARG A 102 7.19 -16.43 -10.04
C ARG A 102 6.63 -16.07 -8.67
N ASN A 103 7.02 -14.92 -8.14
CA ASN A 103 6.59 -14.47 -6.82
C ASN A 103 5.06 -14.35 -6.73
N THR A 104 4.40 -13.97 -7.82
CA THR A 104 2.94 -13.90 -7.88
C THR A 104 2.34 -15.30 -7.81
N LEU A 105 2.85 -16.26 -8.59
CA LEU A 105 2.35 -17.63 -8.56
C LEU A 105 2.56 -18.30 -7.20
N GLU A 106 3.71 -18.08 -6.57
CA GLU A 106 4.00 -18.61 -5.22
C GLU A 106 3.11 -17.96 -4.15
N PHE A 107 2.84 -16.64 -4.27
CA PHE A 107 1.88 -15.95 -3.40
C PHE A 107 0.47 -16.52 -3.56
N LEU A 108 0.01 -16.75 -4.79
CA LEU A 108 -1.30 -17.37 -5.06
C LEU A 108 -1.36 -18.80 -4.53
N ARG A 109 -0.30 -19.60 -4.71
CA ARG A 109 -0.18 -20.96 -4.16
C ARG A 109 -0.34 -20.95 -2.64
N GLN A 110 0.33 -20.02 -1.94
CA GLN A 110 0.23 -19.89 -0.49
C GLN A 110 -1.21 -19.55 -0.06
N TRP A 111 -1.83 -18.56 -0.70
CA TRP A 111 -3.21 -18.18 -0.38
C TRP A 111 -4.18 -19.36 -0.57
N GLU A 112 -4.05 -20.11 -1.66
CA GLU A 112 -4.91 -21.26 -1.92
C GLU A 112 -4.66 -22.41 -0.92
N ASN A 113 -3.42 -22.70 -0.56
CA ASN A 113 -3.12 -23.69 0.46
C ASN A 113 -3.74 -23.34 1.83
N ASP A 114 -3.78 -22.06 2.17
CA ASP A 114 -4.35 -21.58 3.43
C ASP A 114 -5.89 -21.56 3.42
N MET A 115 -6.50 -21.25 2.27
CA MET A 115 -7.94 -20.91 2.17
C MET A 115 -8.79 -21.93 1.40
N ASN A 116 -8.20 -22.85 0.65
CA ASN A 116 -8.91 -23.73 -0.28
C ASN A 116 -8.52 -25.21 -0.05
N GLY A 117 -9.35 -25.93 0.70
CA GLY A 117 -9.16 -27.37 0.93
C GLY A 117 -9.25 -28.27 -0.31
N GLY A 118 -9.71 -27.73 -1.46
CA GLY A 118 -9.76 -28.45 -2.73
C GLY A 118 -8.58 -28.18 -3.67
N PHE A 119 -7.61 -27.36 -3.24
CA PHE A 119 -6.47 -26.95 -4.06
C PHE A 119 -5.53 -28.12 -4.36
N ASP A 120 -5.14 -28.26 -5.62
CA ASP A 120 -4.15 -29.25 -6.07
C ASP A 120 -2.75 -28.63 -6.09
N ASP A 121 -2.07 -28.73 -4.96
CA ASP A 121 -0.72 -28.18 -4.74
C ASP A 121 0.34 -28.84 -5.63
N ARG A 122 0.18 -30.12 -5.97
CA ARG A 122 1.11 -30.83 -6.87
C ARG A 122 0.97 -30.34 -8.31
N ALA A 123 -0.28 -30.23 -8.79
CA ALA A 123 -0.53 -29.66 -10.11
C ALA A 123 -0.09 -28.19 -10.20
N CYS A 124 -0.15 -27.45 -9.09
CA CYS A 124 0.40 -26.11 -8.99
C CYS A 124 1.92 -26.09 -9.15
N GLU A 125 2.65 -26.95 -8.44
CA GLU A 125 4.11 -27.06 -8.54
C GLU A 125 4.56 -27.38 -9.97
N ASP A 126 3.90 -28.34 -10.62
CA ASP A 126 4.15 -28.68 -12.03
C ASP A 126 3.88 -27.47 -12.95
N LEU A 127 2.78 -26.75 -12.74
CA LEU A 127 2.43 -25.58 -13.54
C LEU A 127 3.43 -24.43 -13.36
N ILE A 128 3.91 -24.17 -12.14
CA ILE A 128 4.95 -23.17 -11.85
C ILE A 128 6.27 -23.59 -12.52
N HIS A 129 6.63 -24.87 -12.47
CA HIS A 129 7.80 -25.39 -13.16
C HIS A 129 7.68 -25.25 -14.68
N GLU A 130 6.55 -25.63 -15.27
CA GLU A 130 6.25 -25.46 -16.70
C GLU A 130 6.36 -23.97 -17.11
N ALA A 131 5.79 -23.05 -16.32
CA ALA A 131 5.81 -21.61 -16.61
C ALA A 131 7.22 -21.01 -16.66
N HIS A 132 8.19 -21.58 -15.92
CA HIS A 132 9.58 -21.10 -15.93
C HIS A 132 10.47 -21.79 -16.96
N THR A 133 10.19 -23.06 -17.25
CA THR A 133 11.01 -23.87 -18.16
C THR A 133 10.55 -23.79 -19.61
N THR A 134 9.34 -23.27 -19.84
CA THR A 134 8.75 -23.13 -21.17
C THR A 134 8.28 -21.68 -21.42
N LEU A 135 7.87 -21.37 -22.65
CA LEU A 135 7.22 -20.10 -22.99
C LEU A 135 5.73 -20.05 -22.60
N LEU A 136 5.28 -20.94 -21.71
CA LEU A 136 3.90 -20.99 -21.24
C LEU A 136 3.55 -19.73 -20.45
N THR A 137 2.53 -18.99 -20.91
CA THR A 137 1.92 -17.92 -20.12
C THR A 137 0.79 -18.49 -19.27
N VAL A 138 0.93 -18.42 -17.95
CA VAL A 138 -0.15 -18.79 -17.02
C VAL A 138 -1.24 -17.73 -17.06
N THR A 139 -2.45 -18.12 -17.47
CA THR A 139 -3.64 -17.27 -17.41
C THR A 139 -4.48 -17.61 -16.18
N PRO A 140 -5.31 -16.69 -15.67
CA PRO A 140 -6.23 -16.99 -14.55
C PRO A 140 -7.11 -18.22 -14.82
N SER A 141 -7.63 -18.38 -16.05
CA SER A 141 -8.41 -19.56 -16.43
C SER A 141 -7.59 -20.85 -16.42
N LEU A 142 -6.32 -20.80 -16.83
CA LEU A 142 -5.43 -21.96 -16.79
C LEU A 142 -5.10 -22.34 -15.35
N TRP A 143 -4.77 -21.36 -14.51
CA TRP A 143 -4.52 -21.52 -13.08
C TRP A 143 -5.69 -22.25 -12.42
N ILE A 144 -6.90 -21.69 -12.49
CA ILE A 144 -8.12 -22.26 -11.92
C ILE A 144 -8.36 -23.70 -12.40
N ARG A 145 -8.25 -23.93 -13.71
CA ARG A 145 -8.55 -25.24 -14.29
C ARG A 145 -7.54 -26.33 -13.88
N ARG A 146 -6.25 -25.99 -13.77
CA ARG A 146 -5.19 -26.96 -13.44
C ARG A 146 -5.12 -27.24 -11.94
N THR A 147 -5.38 -26.25 -11.09
CA THR A 147 -5.11 -26.35 -9.64
C THR A 147 -6.36 -26.36 -8.77
N HIS A 148 -7.55 -26.24 -9.36
CA HIS A 148 -8.82 -26.05 -8.64
C HIS A 148 -8.83 -24.81 -7.71
N ALA A 149 -8.04 -23.80 -8.06
CA ALA A 149 -8.00 -22.53 -7.35
C ALA A 149 -9.36 -21.83 -7.29
N VAL A 150 -9.68 -21.25 -6.13
CA VAL A 150 -10.95 -20.53 -5.87
C VAL A 150 -10.73 -19.05 -5.54
N GLY A 151 -9.49 -18.64 -5.32
CA GLY A 151 -9.08 -17.27 -5.00
C GLY A 151 -9.34 -16.28 -6.13
N MET A 152 -9.50 -16.77 -7.36
CA MET A 152 -9.88 -15.98 -8.53
C MET A 152 -11.09 -16.59 -9.24
N HIS A 153 -11.90 -15.72 -9.84
CA HIS A 153 -13.03 -16.08 -10.67
C HIS A 153 -12.92 -15.41 -12.04
N VAL A 154 -13.13 -16.18 -13.10
CA VAL A 154 -13.12 -15.68 -14.48
C VAL A 154 -14.52 -15.79 -15.08
N LYS A 155 -15.10 -14.65 -15.42
CA LYS A 155 -16.38 -14.56 -16.12
C LYS A 155 -16.16 -14.22 -17.59
N GLN A 156 -16.72 -15.01 -18.49
CA GLN A 156 -16.66 -14.75 -19.94
C GLN A 156 -17.86 -13.90 -20.41
N GLY A 157 -17.72 -13.21 -21.54
CA GLY A 157 -18.79 -12.45 -22.20
C GLY A 157 -18.95 -11.00 -21.75
N LYS A 158 -20.11 -10.39 -22.04
CA LYS A 158 -20.40 -8.98 -21.74
C LYS A 158 -20.41 -8.75 -20.23
N GLY A 159 -19.61 -7.80 -19.75
CA GLY A 159 -19.39 -7.60 -18.32
C GLY A 159 -18.56 -8.72 -17.67
N GLY A 160 -17.84 -9.51 -18.48
CA GLY A 160 -16.85 -10.47 -18.03
C GLY A 160 -15.57 -9.80 -17.54
N GLY A 161 -14.65 -10.62 -17.03
CA GLY A 161 -13.40 -10.18 -16.44
C GLY A 161 -12.91 -11.17 -15.39
N VAL A 162 -11.89 -10.74 -14.67
CA VAL A 162 -11.29 -11.49 -13.56
C VAL A 162 -11.59 -10.73 -12.28
N SER A 163 -12.12 -11.45 -11.29
CA SER A 163 -12.29 -10.97 -9.93
C SER A 163 -11.49 -11.88 -8.99
N ALA A 164 -11.05 -11.35 -7.86
CA ALA A 164 -10.26 -12.11 -6.89
C ALA A 164 -10.63 -11.72 -5.46
N TYR A 165 -10.27 -12.57 -4.50
CA TYR A 165 -10.38 -12.22 -3.08
C TYR A 165 -9.57 -10.97 -2.73
N PRO A 166 -9.96 -10.21 -1.69
CA PRO A 166 -9.32 -8.94 -1.32
C PRO A 166 -7.79 -9.01 -1.16
N GLU A 167 -7.25 -10.08 -0.57
CA GLU A 167 -5.81 -10.27 -0.38
C GLU A 167 -5.08 -10.45 -1.72
N ILE A 168 -5.69 -11.19 -2.65
CA ILE A 168 -5.16 -11.39 -4.00
C ILE A 168 -5.23 -10.11 -4.80
N ALA A 169 -6.34 -9.38 -4.72
CA ALA A 169 -6.47 -8.07 -5.34
C ALA A 169 -5.49 -7.04 -4.73
N ALA A 170 -5.14 -7.19 -3.46
CA ALA A 170 -4.14 -6.38 -2.81
C ALA A 170 -2.75 -6.63 -3.38
N ASP A 171 -2.32 -7.89 -3.49
CA ASP A 171 -1.04 -8.23 -4.15
C ASP A 171 -0.97 -7.67 -5.57
N PHE A 172 -2.06 -7.81 -6.35
CA PHE A 172 -2.12 -7.25 -7.70
C PHE A 172 -1.90 -5.73 -7.74
N ARG A 173 -2.50 -4.98 -6.81
CA ARG A 173 -2.28 -3.52 -6.70
C ARG A 173 -0.84 -3.18 -6.33
N LEU A 174 -0.25 -3.93 -5.40
CA LEU A 174 1.13 -3.70 -4.97
C LEU A 174 2.16 -4.09 -6.02
N TRP A 175 1.81 -5.02 -6.90
CA TRP A 175 2.60 -5.32 -8.09
C TRP A 175 2.51 -4.20 -9.13
N LEU A 176 1.34 -3.59 -9.31
CA LEU A 176 1.13 -2.47 -10.24
C LEU A 176 1.79 -1.16 -9.79
N ASP A 177 1.80 -0.88 -8.49
CA ASP A 177 2.32 0.36 -7.92
C ASP A 177 3.44 0.11 -6.90
N PRO A 178 4.72 0.15 -7.34
CA PRO A 178 5.86 0.04 -6.45
C PRO A 178 5.94 1.16 -5.39
N ALA A 179 5.40 2.35 -5.66
CA ALA A 179 5.39 3.45 -4.70
C ALA A 179 4.42 3.16 -3.55
N GLU A 180 3.23 2.64 -3.85
CA GLU A 180 2.27 2.19 -2.86
C GLU A 180 2.83 1.01 -2.04
N LYS A 181 3.50 0.05 -2.69
CA LYS A 181 4.21 -1.04 -2.01
C LYS A 181 5.28 -0.56 -1.03
N LEU A 182 6.13 0.39 -1.45
CA LEU A 182 7.13 0.97 -0.58
C LEU A 182 6.51 1.76 0.58
N ALA A 183 5.40 2.46 0.35
CA ALA A 183 4.68 3.19 1.37
C ALA A 183 4.13 2.25 2.47
N LEU A 184 3.55 1.11 2.08
CA LEU A 184 3.12 0.07 3.02
C LEU A 184 4.28 -0.49 3.84
N ILE A 185 5.42 -0.81 3.21
CA ILE A 185 6.59 -1.33 3.92
C ILE A 185 7.10 -0.31 4.96
N LYS A 186 7.17 0.98 4.59
CA LYS A 186 7.56 2.05 5.53
C LYS A 186 6.57 2.16 6.69
N MET A 187 5.28 2.06 6.41
CA MET A 187 4.23 2.09 7.43
C MET A 187 4.34 0.93 8.41
N VAL A 188 4.53 -0.31 7.93
CA VAL A 188 4.73 -1.48 8.81
C VAL A 188 5.99 -1.35 9.66
N ARG A 189 7.09 -0.81 9.09
CA ARG A 189 8.31 -0.53 9.86
C ARG A 189 8.04 0.46 10.98
N GLU A 190 7.32 1.54 10.69
CA GLU A 190 6.96 2.58 11.66
C GLU A 190 6.03 2.07 12.76
N MET A 191 5.13 1.13 12.45
CA MET A 191 4.28 0.44 13.43
C MET A 191 5.07 -0.46 14.38
N LYS A 192 6.15 -1.11 13.92
CA LYS A 192 6.99 -1.98 14.76
C LYS A 192 7.96 -1.23 15.67
N THR A 193 8.23 0.04 15.39
CA THR A 193 9.10 0.91 16.21
C THR A 193 8.34 1.70 17.27
N ASN A 194 7.01 1.65 17.29
CA ASN A 194 6.17 2.15 18.38
C ASN A 194 5.72 0.98 19.27
#